data_AF-A0AAJ1R4M2-F1
#
_entry.id   AF-A0AAJ1R4M2-F1
#
_cell.length_a   1.000
_cell.length_b   1.000
_cell.length_c   1.000
_cell.angle_alpha   90.00
_cell.angle_beta   90.00
_cell.angle_gamma   90.00
#
_symmetry.space_group_name_H-M   'P 1'
#
loop_
_entity.id
_entity.type
_entity.pdbx_description
1 polymer ?
#
loop_
_entity_poly.entity_id
_entity_poly.type
_entity_poly.pdbx_seq_one_letter_code
_entity_poly.pdbx_strand_id
1 'polypeptide(L)'
;MADEEREEGENEKKENFDTILPGRIKTYTENIVVVGAEVHDKLPVNKLMFMAQAIRTVKLESVQTVLYFKQGYSNTMIAEFKKSLKYFKPNIAIIEITTVKELINYLNSGGITGKSNLRMKPYKNSLFKVKNVYIFSHGMPSRITFLLDWDLYKTNNKIISSVKAEDNELNLKNYKTINPNAFVREGYVWSFACRTGIGPEDTSDIEIFTWNKDASLAQKLANSLNVHTVAFLRRSNYEDTWGSRFDRAGLKIKKYFEIADDDDFKKYKDSDKMIDNKYHWNPLGAFNGVKAGSTPKGPPEGMTIFSKKEDN
;
A
#
# COMPACT_ATOMS: atom_id res chain seq x y z
N MET A 1 20.95 68.25 58.38
CA MET A 1 21.81 68.49 57.19
C MET A 1 22.35 67.12 56.83
N ALA A 2 21.58 66.31 56.08
CA ALA A 2 21.57 66.27 54.60
C ALA A 2 22.92 65.70 54.13
N ASP A 3 23.06 64.56 53.44
CA ASP A 3 22.20 63.91 52.44
C ASP A 3 22.53 62.40 52.27
N GLU A 4 21.54 61.72 51.68
CA GLU A 4 21.48 60.60 50.72
C GLU A 4 22.69 59.68 50.41
N GLU A 5 22.38 58.38 50.18
CA GLU A 5 22.89 57.42 49.17
C GLU A 5 22.51 55.98 49.66
N ARG A 6 22.05 54.97 48.91
CA ARG A 6 21.80 54.66 47.49
C ARG A 6 20.87 53.43 47.44
N GLU A 7 19.97 53.36 46.46
CA GLU A 7 19.21 52.15 46.09
C GLU A 7 20.13 51.11 45.40
N GLU A 8 20.08 49.85 45.84
CA GLU A 8 20.68 48.71 45.14
C GLU A 8 19.70 48.19 44.08
N GLY A 9 20.06 48.38 42.81
CA GLY A 9 19.40 47.74 41.68
C GLY A 9 19.97 46.35 41.41
N GLU A 10 19.11 45.33 41.48
CA GLU A 10 19.38 43.98 40.99
C GLU A 10 19.53 44.00 39.46
N ASN A 11 20.73 43.70 38.96
CA ASN A 11 20.96 43.43 37.55
C ASN A 11 20.90 41.92 37.29
N GLU A 12 19.79 41.50 36.67
CA GLU A 12 19.59 40.19 36.05
C GLU A 12 20.75 39.85 35.11
N LYS A 13 21.49 38.78 35.43
CA LYS A 13 22.32 38.09 34.44
C LYS A 13 21.40 37.38 33.46
N LYS A 14 21.20 38.00 32.29
CA LYS A 14 20.71 37.32 31.08
C LYS A 14 21.67 36.19 30.70
N GLU A 15 21.31 34.95 31.03
CA GLU A 15 21.93 33.80 30.40
C GLU A 15 21.39 33.66 28.98
N ASN A 16 22.26 34.02 28.05
CA ASN A 16 22.08 33.93 26.61
C ASN A 16 22.13 32.44 26.20
N PHE A 17 21.01 31.72 26.30
CA PHE A 17 20.85 30.38 25.73
C PHE A 17 20.45 30.46 24.25
N ASP A 18 21.30 31.10 23.44
CA ASP A 18 21.24 31.00 21.98
C ASP A 18 22.55 30.42 21.46
N THR A 19 22.78 29.16 21.80
CA THR A 19 23.71 28.29 21.06
C THR A 19 22.97 27.02 20.66
N ILE A 20 22.19 27.13 19.59
CA ILE A 20 21.65 25.98 18.86
C ILE A 20 22.85 25.22 18.30
N LEU A 21 23.27 24.15 18.98
CA LEU A 21 24.11 23.12 18.38
C LEU A 21 23.45 22.67 17.06
N PRO A 22 24.17 22.56 15.94
CA PRO A 22 23.61 22.10 14.67
C PRO A 22 22.98 20.71 14.88
N GLY A 23 21.66 20.69 15.04
CA GLY A 23 20.91 19.52 15.46
C GLY A 23 21.03 18.43 14.41
N ARG A 24 21.57 17.27 14.81
CA ARG A 24 21.63 16.07 13.98
C ARG A 24 20.25 15.80 13.38
N ILE A 25 20.16 15.80 12.05
CA ILE A 25 18.91 15.48 11.34
C ILE A 25 18.48 14.07 11.75
N LYS A 26 17.28 13.94 12.30
CA LYS A 26 16.69 12.64 12.66
C LYS A 26 15.91 12.09 11.48
N THR A 27 16.25 10.88 11.06
CA THR A 27 15.50 10.17 10.01
C THR A 27 14.43 9.30 10.64
N TYR A 28 13.19 9.52 10.22
CA TYR A 28 12.04 8.68 10.48
C TYR A 28 11.69 7.88 9.23
N THR A 29 11.05 6.73 9.44
CA THR A 29 10.63 5.84 8.36
C THR A 29 9.12 5.72 8.31
N GLU A 30 8.59 5.60 7.10
CA GLU A 30 7.16 5.43 6.86
C GLU A 30 6.89 4.13 6.12
N ASN A 31 5.92 3.37 6.63
CA ASN A 31 5.35 2.21 5.98
C ASN A 31 3.98 2.59 5.40
N ILE A 32 3.81 2.31 4.13
CA ILE A 32 2.71 2.79 3.30
C ILE A 32 1.96 1.61 2.71
N VAL A 33 0.63 1.64 2.77
CA VAL A 33 -0.23 0.73 2.00
C VAL A 33 -0.85 1.50 0.84
N VAL A 34 -0.87 0.91 -0.34
CA VAL A 34 -1.47 1.45 -1.56
C VAL A 34 -2.57 0.49 -2.03
N VAL A 35 -3.76 1.02 -2.24
CA VAL A 35 -4.96 0.26 -2.58
C VAL A 35 -5.50 0.71 -3.93
N GLY A 36 -5.45 -0.18 -4.93
CA GLY A 36 -6.13 0.01 -6.22
C GLY A 36 -7.63 -0.22 -6.11
N ALA A 37 -8.35 -0.04 -7.22
CA ALA A 37 -9.78 -0.31 -7.30
C ALA A 37 -10.07 -1.65 -7.98
N GLU A 38 -11.03 -2.38 -7.43
CA GLU A 38 -11.64 -3.52 -8.12
C GLU A 38 -12.87 -3.03 -8.92
N VAL A 39 -12.71 -2.90 -10.23
CA VAL A 39 -13.78 -2.55 -11.18
C VAL A 39 -13.83 -3.50 -12.38
N HIS A 40 -12.95 -4.50 -12.40
CA HIS A 40 -12.80 -5.50 -13.45
C HIS A 40 -13.67 -6.73 -13.16
N ASP A 41 -13.55 -7.28 -11.95
CA ASP A 41 -14.31 -8.46 -11.54
C ASP A 41 -15.78 -8.11 -11.33
N LYS A 42 -16.66 -8.97 -11.85
CA LYS A 42 -18.11 -8.82 -11.77
C LYS A 42 -18.66 -9.41 -10.47
N LEU A 43 -17.91 -10.27 -9.78
CA LEU A 43 -18.34 -10.91 -8.55
C LEU A 43 -18.38 -9.89 -7.39
N PRO A 44 -19.55 -9.64 -6.77
CA PRO A 44 -19.66 -8.65 -5.70
C PRO A 44 -18.76 -8.91 -4.49
N VAL A 45 -18.45 -10.17 -4.20
CA VAL A 45 -17.58 -10.57 -3.09
C VAL A 45 -16.14 -10.08 -3.24
N ASN A 46 -15.68 -9.86 -4.48
CA ASN A 46 -14.30 -9.42 -4.75
C ASN A 46 -14.16 -7.89 -4.71
N LYS A 47 -15.27 -7.15 -4.75
CA LYS A 47 -15.29 -5.68 -4.88
C LYS A 47 -14.41 -4.97 -3.85
N LEU A 48 -14.39 -5.46 -2.62
CA LEU A 48 -13.70 -4.83 -1.49
C LEU A 48 -12.44 -5.56 -1.05
N MET A 49 -11.96 -6.55 -1.82
CA MET A 49 -10.85 -7.41 -1.40
C MET A 49 -9.54 -6.65 -1.18
N PHE A 50 -9.21 -5.66 -2.02
CA PHE A 50 -7.99 -4.86 -1.85
C PHE A 50 -8.05 -4.00 -0.56
N MET A 51 -9.21 -3.39 -0.27
CA MET A 51 -9.43 -2.66 0.97
C MET A 51 -9.35 -3.56 2.21
N ALA A 52 -9.88 -4.79 2.11
CA ALA A 52 -9.80 -5.77 3.18
C ALA A 52 -8.35 -6.18 3.48
N GLN A 53 -7.56 -6.44 2.43
CA GLN A 53 -6.13 -6.76 2.58
C GLN A 53 -5.35 -5.58 3.18
N ALA A 54 -5.69 -4.34 2.81
CA ALA A 54 -5.07 -3.16 3.42
C ALA A 54 -5.33 -3.07 4.94
N ILE A 55 -6.56 -3.34 5.40
CA ILE A 55 -6.87 -3.38 6.83
C ILE A 55 -6.08 -4.50 7.53
N ARG A 56 -6.01 -5.68 6.90
CA ARG A 56 -5.21 -6.80 7.42
C ARG A 56 -3.75 -6.38 7.60
N THR A 57 -3.13 -5.76 6.60
CA THR A 57 -1.76 -5.26 6.71
C THR A 57 -1.63 -4.21 7.80
N VAL A 58 -2.61 -3.31 7.96
CA VAL A 58 -2.59 -2.31 9.04
C VAL A 58 -2.64 -2.94 10.43
N LYS A 59 -3.36 -4.06 10.59
CA LYS A 59 -3.43 -4.85 11.83
C LYS A 59 -2.11 -5.56 12.15
N LEU A 60 -1.45 -6.11 11.12
CA LEU A 60 -0.26 -6.95 11.29
C LEU A 60 1.06 -6.16 11.29
N GLU A 61 1.10 -5.05 10.56
CA GLU A 61 2.33 -4.31 10.30
C GLU A 61 2.28 -2.90 10.92
N SER A 62 3.44 -2.30 11.15
CA SER A 62 3.56 -0.90 11.62
C SER A 62 3.34 0.12 10.48
N VAL A 63 2.19 0.10 9.82
CA VAL A 63 1.76 1.07 8.79
C VAL A 63 1.40 2.43 9.39
N GLN A 64 1.85 3.52 8.76
CA GLN A 64 1.49 4.91 9.10
C GLN A 64 0.49 5.53 8.12
N THR A 65 0.54 5.13 6.83
CA THR A 65 -0.27 5.74 5.79
C THR A 65 -0.93 4.70 4.90
N VAL A 66 -2.19 4.94 4.55
CA VAL A 66 -2.91 4.23 3.51
C VAL A 66 -3.28 5.22 2.40
N LEU A 67 -2.82 4.97 1.18
CA LEU A 67 -3.31 5.64 -0.02
C LEU A 67 -4.29 4.72 -0.74
N TYR A 68 -5.40 5.27 -1.23
CA TYR A 68 -6.36 4.48 -2.00
C TYR A 68 -6.87 5.25 -3.22
N PHE A 69 -6.99 4.53 -4.34
CA PHE A 69 -7.67 5.03 -5.53
C PHE A 69 -9.18 5.03 -5.28
N LYS A 70 -9.82 6.20 -5.27
CA LYS A 70 -11.25 6.31 -4.92
C LYS A 70 -12.20 5.76 -5.97
N GLN A 71 -11.76 5.67 -7.22
CA GLN A 71 -12.65 5.34 -8.33
C GLN A 71 -13.27 3.96 -8.14
N GLY A 72 -14.54 3.83 -8.54
CA GLY A 72 -15.25 2.56 -8.45
C GLY A 72 -15.74 2.18 -7.06
N TYR A 73 -15.40 2.93 -6.01
CA TYR A 73 -15.95 2.76 -4.67
C TYR A 73 -17.07 3.75 -4.38
N SER A 74 -18.11 3.31 -3.66
CA SER A 74 -19.15 4.21 -3.17
C SER A 74 -18.68 4.97 -1.93
N ASN A 75 -19.39 6.05 -1.59
CA ASN A 75 -19.12 6.79 -0.35
C ASN A 75 -19.27 5.91 0.90
N THR A 76 -20.24 4.99 0.92
CA THR A 76 -20.44 4.04 2.03
C THR A 76 -19.25 3.10 2.18
N MET A 77 -18.74 2.54 1.07
CA MET A 77 -17.56 1.68 1.07
C MET A 77 -16.34 2.42 1.64
N ILE A 78 -16.11 3.64 1.16
CA ILE A 78 -14.99 4.48 1.61
C ILE A 78 -15.12 4.82 3.10
N ALA A 79 -16.32 5.15 3.57
CA ALA A 79 -16.58 5.46 4.97
C ALA A 79 -16.30 4.25 5.88
N GLU A 80 -16.76 3.06 5.49
CA GLU A 80 -16.54 1.82 6.24
C GLU A 80 -15.07 1.37 6.23
N PHE A 81 -14.39 1.55 5.10
CA PHE A 81 -12.95 1.32 5.01
C PHE A 81 -12.18 2.24 5.96
N LYS A 82 -12.46 3.55 5.93
CA LYS A 82 -11.83 4.54 6.82
C LYS A 82 -12.10 4.22 8.30
N LYS A 83 -13.35 3.88 8.64
CA LYS A 83 -13.75 3.48 9.99
C LYS A 83 -12.96 2.28 10.48
N SER A 84 -12.84 1.26 9.64
CA SER A 84 -12.12 0.02 9.98
C SER A 84 -10.61 0.26 10.17
N LEU A 85 -9.99 1.09 9.33
CA LEU A 85 -8.59 1.49 9.49
C LEU A 85 -8.37 2.25 10.81
N LYS A 86 -9.25 3.19 11.15
CA LYS A 86 -9.17 3.99 12.38
C LYS A 86 -9.44 3.19 13.63
N TYR A 87 -10.25 2.13 13.55
CA TYR A 87 -10.46 1.19 14.64
C TYR A 87 -9.15 0.53 15.09
N PHE A 88 -8.32 0.08 14.15
CA PHE A 88 -7.01 -0.52 14.49
C PHE A 88 -5.93 0.51 14.77
N LYS A 89 -5.95 1.65 14.05
CA LYS A 89 -4.95 2.72 14.22
C LYS A 89 -5.59 4.11 14.15
N PRO A 90 -5.95 4.71 15.29
CA PRO A 90 -6.59 6.03 15.34
C PRO A 90 -5.81 7.13 14.62
N ASN A 91 -4.47 7.08 14.66
CA ASN A 91 -3.59 8.10 14.08
C ASN A 91 -3.12 7.81 12.65
N ILE A 92 -3.66 6.78 11.99
CA ILE A 92 -3.26 6.44 10.60
C ILE A 92 -3.65 7.56 9.64
N ALA A 93 -2.75 7.92 8.73
CA ALA A 93 -3.07 8.82 7.62
C ALA A 93 -3.82 8.04 6.54
N ILE A 94 -4.97 8.55 6.10
CA ILE A 94 -5.78 7.92 5.05
C ILE A 94 -5.95 8.94 3.94
N ILE A 95 -5.29 8.69 2.81
CA ILE A 95 -5.14 9.66 1.73
C ILE A 95 -5.86 9.13 0.50
N GLU A 96 -6.81 9.91 0.02
CA GLU A 96 -7.46 9.66 -1.25
C GLU A 96 -6.56 10.10 -2.40
N ILE A 97 -6.42 9.24 -3.40
CA ILE A 97 -5.76 9.56 -4.66
C ILE A 97 -6.65 9.20 -5.85
N THR A 98 -6.39 9.87 -6.95
CA THR A 98 -7.11 9.77 -8.22
C THR A 98 -6.19 9.31 -9.34
N THR A 99 -4.88 9.57 -9.23
CA THR A 99 -3.91 9.26 -10.30
C THR A 99 -2.64 8.57 -9.79
N VAL A 100 -1.99 7.77 -10.64
CA VAL A 100 -0.63 7.24 -10.35
C VAL A 100 0.39 8.37 -10.17
N LYS A 101 0.19 9.52 -10.82
CA LYS A 101 1.02 10.71 -10.58
C LYS A 101 0.94 11.18 -9.13
N GLU A 102 -0.24 11.18 -8.52
CA GLU A 102 -0.41 11.54 -7.10
C GLU A 102 0.26 10.52 -6.17
N LEU A 103 0.19 9.22 -6.50
CA LEU A 103 0.94 8.18 -5.80
C LEU A 103 2.45 8.45 -5.86
N ILE A 104 3.00 8.65 -7.06
CA ILE A 104 4.43 8.91 -7.27
C ILE A 104 4.85 10.19 -6.54
N ASN A 105 4.05 11.26 -6.64
CA ASN A 105 4.27 12.50 -5.90
C ASN A 105 4.32 12.24 -4.40
N TYR A 106 3.41 11.43 -3.85
CA TYR A 106 3.41 11.11 -2.42
C TYR A 106 4.65 10.33 -2.01
N LEU A 107 5.04 9.30 -2.77
CA LEU A 107 6.25 8.53 -2.52
C LEU A 107 7.48 9.44 -2.54
N ASN A 108 7.58 10.35 -3.51
CA ASN A 108 8.72 11.25 -3.69
C ASN A 108 8.79 12.38 -2.67
N SER A 109 7.65 12.82 -2.11
CA SER A 109 7.58 14.13 -1.46
C SER A 109 6.84 14.17 -0.11
N GLY A 110 6.09 13.13 0.23
CA GLY A 110 5.18 13.08 1.38
C GLY A 110 3.83 13.76 1.15
N GLY A 111 3.56 14.24 -0.07
CA GLY A 111 2.29 14.89 -0.43
C GLY A 111 1.88 14.61 -1.88
N ILE A 112 0.58 14.60 -2.15
CA ILE A 112 0.03 14.20 -3.46
C ILE A 112 0.26 15.23 -4.58
N THR A 113 0.53 16.49 -4.23
CA THR A 113 0.78 17.58 -5.20
C THR A 113 2.25 17.72 -5.60
N GLY A 114 3.18 17.08 -4.88
CA GLY A 114 4.63 17.24 -5.08
C GLY A 114 5.20 18.58 -4.58
N LYS A 115 4.40 19.44 -3.94
CA LYS A 115 4.85 20.74 -3.42
C LYS A 115 5.66 20.63 -2.13
N SER A 116 5.38 19.61 -1.31
CA SER A 116 6.21 19.29 -0.14
C SER A 116 7.51 18.63 -0.59
N ASN A 117 8.52 18.55 0.27
CA ASN A 117 9.66 17.66 0.02
C ASN A 117 10.17 17.08 1.35
N LEU A 118 9.25 16.46 2.11
CA LEU A 118 9.57 15.91 3.43
C LEU A 118 10.45 14.66 3.36
N ARG A 119 10.62 14.10 2.16
CA ARG A 119 11.49 12.95 1.88
C ARG A 119 12.95 13.32 1.72
N MET A 120 13.24 14.52 1.23
CA MET A 120 14.62 14.96 0.93
C MET A 120 15.03 16.24 1.66
N LYS A 121 14.08 17.05 2.12
CA LYS A 121 14.33 18.27 2.91
C LYS A 121 13.83 18.07 4.34
N PRO A 122 14.71 18.23 5.35
CA PRO A 122 14.28 18.14 6.74
C PRO A 122 13.21 19.18 7.07
N TYR A 123 12.20 18.78 7.83
CA TYR A 123 11.22 19.66 8.45
C TYR A 123 11.37 19.53 9.96
N LYS A 124 11.63 20.64 10.67
CA LYS A 124 11.92 20.64 12.11
C LYS A 124 12.98 19.58 12.50
N ASN A 125 14.12 19.61 11.81
CA ASN A 125 15.24 18.66 11.96
C ASN A 125 14.88 17.18 11.74
N SER A 126 13.77 16.90 11.07
CA SER A 126 13.26 15.54 10.84
C SER A 126 13.09 15.26 9.35
N LEU A 127 13.57 14.11 8.89
CA LEU A 127 13.44 13.63 7.52
C LEU A 127 12.58 12.37 7.51
N PHE A 128 11.62 12.24 6.61
CA PHE A 128 10.69 11.10 6.61
C PHE A 128 10.89 10.25 5.35
N LYS A 129 11.66 9.16 5.44
CA LYS A 129 11.93 8.27 4.30
C LYS A 129 10.87 7.18 4.19
N VAL A 130 10.61 6.72 2.98
CA VAL A 130 9.79 5.53 2.74
C VAL A 130 10.61 4.29 3.09
N LYS A 131 10.06 3.41 3.94
CA LYS A 131 10.66 2.13 4.28
C LYS A 131 9.97 0.98 3.58
N ASN A 132 8.66 0.82 3.79
CA ASN A 132 7.89 -0.24 3.15
C ASN A 132 6.71 0.32 2.35
N VAL A 133 6.45 -0.26 1.19
CA VAL A 133 5.23 -0.01 0.40
C VAL A 133 4.55 -1.34 0.14
N TYR A 134 3.28 -1.49 0.54
CA TYR A 134 2.46 -2.67 0.28
C TYR A 134 1.38 -2.32 -0.73
N ILE A 135 1.38 -2.97 -1.89
CA ILE A 135 0.52 -2.62 -3.01
C ILE A 135 -0.50 -3.74 -3.26
N PHE A 136 -1.78 -3.43 -3.04
CA PHE A 136 -2.90 -4.31 -3.34
C PHE A 136 -3.63 -3.80 -4.57
N SER A 137 -3.50 -4.52 -5.68
CA SER A 137 -4.07 -4.10 -6.96
C SER A 137 -4.11 -5.26 -7.95
N HIS A 138 -4.71 -4.99 -9.10
CA HIS A 138 -4.51 -5.79 -10.31
C HIS A 138 -3.09 -5.65 -10.86
N GLY A 139 -2.66 -6.64 -11.62
CA GLY A 139 -1.35 -6.65 -12.27
C GLY A 139 -1.37 -7.40 -13.58
N MET A 140 -0.46 -6.99 -14.45
CA MET A 140 -0.13 -7.65 -15.71
C MET A 140 1.40 -7.72 -15.79
N PRO A 141 1.97 -8.51 -16.72
CA PRO A 141 3.41 -8.59 -16.85
C PRO A 141 4.02 -7.19 -17.04
N SER A 142 5.05 -6.88 -16.27
CA SER A 142 5.71 -5.57 -16.20
C SER A 142 4.85 -4.33 -15.89
N ARG A 143 3.65 -4.49 -15.30
CA ARG A 143 2.84 -3.35 -14.85
C ARG A 143 1.91 -3.68 -13.68
N ILE A 144 1.77 -2.72 -12.77
CA ILE A 144 0.72 -2.69 -11.75
C ILE A 144 -0.37 -1.75 -12.26
N THR A 145 -1.61 -2.20 -12.27
CA THR A 145 -2.76 -1.43 -12.76
C THR A 145 -3.71 -1.17 -11.60
N PHE A 146 -3.91 0.11 -11.28
CA PHE A 146 -4.74 0.53 -10.14
C PHE A 146 -6.21 0.67 -10.49
N LEU A 147 -6.53 0.71 -11.79
CA LEU A 147 -7.86 0.94 -12.33
C LEU A 147 -8.12 0.03 -13.54
N LEU A 148 -7.79 -1.27 -13.44
CA LEU A 148 -7.98 -2.22 -14.53
C LEU A 148 -9.42 -2.19 -15.03
N ASP A 149 -9.61 -2.07 -16.35
CA ASP A 149 -10.90 -1.96 -17.04
C ASP A 149 -11.76 -0.75 -16.66
N TRP A 150 -11.18 0.28 -16.07
CA TRP A 150 -11.91 1.49 -15.68
C TRP A 150 -12.62 2.18 -16.85
N ASP A 151 -12.03 2.19 -18.05
CA ASP A 151 -12.66 2.79 -19.23
C ASP A 151 -13.95 2.06 -19.63
N LEU A 152 -13.96 0.73 -19.59
CA LEU A 152 -15.15 -0.07 -19.80
C LEU A 152 -16.17 0.11 -18.65
N TYR A 153 -15.69 0.14 -17.41
CA TYR A 153 -16.53 0.36 -16.24
C TYR A 153 -17.26 1.71 -16.30
N LYS A 154 -16.58 2.78 -16.70
CA LYS A 154 -17.19 4.11 -16.89
C LYS A 154 -18.31 4.06 -17.91
N THR A 155 -18.07 3.46 -19.07
CA THR A 155 -19.07 3.32 -20.15
C THR A 155 -20.30 2.57 -19.66
N ASN A 156 -20.11 1.42 -19.02
CA ASN A 156 -21.20 0.57 -18.54
C ASN A 156 -22.03 1.22 -17.41
N ASN A 157 -21.42 2.10 -16.62
CA ASN A 157 -22.07 2.77 -15.49
C ASN A 157 -22.39 4.25 -15.76
N LYS A 158 -22.24 4.72 -17.01
CA LYS A 158 -22.48 6.12 -17.44
C LYS A 158 -21.73 7.16 -16.57
N ILE A 159 -20.49 6.85 -16.19
CA ILE A 159 -19.65 7.73 -15.36
C ILE A 159 -18.89 8.71 -16.26
N ILE A 160 -19.07 10.00 -16.03
CA ILE A 160 -18.33 11.07 -16.70
C ILE A 160 -17.01 11.31 -15.96
N SER A 161 -15.89 10.90 -16.55
CA SER A 161 -14.55 11.10 -15.98
C SER A 161 -13.47 11.04 -17.06
N SER A 162 -12.54 11.99 -17.03
CA SER A 162 -11.36 12.03 -17.92
C SER A 162 -10.26 11.04 -17.51
N VAL A 163 -10.30 10.52 -16.28
CA VAL A 163 -9.33 9.52 -15.78
C VAL A 163 -9.43 8.24 -16.61
N LYS A 164 -8.29 7.75 -17.15
CA LYS A 164 -8.20 6.50 -17.90
C LYS A 164 -7.51 5.38 -17.11
N ALA A 165 -7.73 4.13 -17.51
CA ALA A 165 -7.04 2.98 -16.91
C ALA A 165 -5.52 3.04 -17.16
N GLU A 166 -5.10 3.36 -18.39
CA GLU A 166 -3.69 3.42 -18.81
C GLU A 166 -2.86 4.46 -18.03
N ASP A 167 -3.47 5.60 -17.70
CA ASP A 167 -2.83 6.68 -16.93
C ASP A 167 -2.64 6.30 -15.44
N ASN A 168 -3.23 5.17 -15.05
CA ASN A 168 -3.24 4.64 -13.69
C ASN A 168 -2.50 3.31 -13.57
N GLU A 169 -1.42 3.20 -14.34
CA GLU A 169 -0.47 2.10 -14.25
C GLU A 169 0.89 2.58 -13.74
N LEU A 170 1.49 1.82 -12.82
CA LEU A 170 2.93 1.87 -12.59
C LEU A 170 3.58 0.82 -13.49
N ASN A 171 4.45 1.23 -14.40
CA ASN A 171 4.97 0.37 -15.47
C ASN A 171 6.41 0.78 -15.89
N LEU A 172 6.94 0.08 -16.89
CA LEU A 172 8.31 0.31 -17.40
C LEU A 172 8.55 1.71 -17.99
N LYS A 173 7.50 2.47 -18.31
CA LYS A 173 7.64 3.84 -18.85
C LYS A 173 7.80 4.89 -17.75
N ASN A 174 7.25 4.66 -16.56
CA ASN A 174 7.17 5.67 -15.50
C ASN A 174 7.86 5.30 -14.18
N TYR A 175 8.31 4.05 -13.97
CA TYR A 175 8.94 3.66 -12.70
C TYR A 175 10.14 4.55 -12.29
N LYS A 176 10.93 5.03 -13.27
CA LYS A 176 12.10 5.91 -13.03
C LYS A 176 11.74 7.29 -12.48
N THR A 177 10.47 7.67 -12.51
CA THR A 177 10.01 8.94 -11.94
C THR A 177 9.93 8.88 -10.41
N ILE A 178 9.97 7.69 -9.82
CA ILE A 178 10.10 7.52 -8.37
C ILE A 178 11.56 7.79 -7.98
N ASN A 179 11.76 8.69 -7.03
CA ASN A 179 13.06 9.13 -6.60
C ASN A 179 13.67 8.14 -5.60
N PRO A 180 14.81 7.48 -5.90
CA PRO A 180 15.46 6.56 -4.97
C PRO A 180 15.80 7.20 -3.63
N ASN A 181 16.16 8.49 -3.63
CA ASN A 181 16.49 9.21 -2.40
C ASN A 181 15.28 9.40 -1.48
N ALA A 182 14.05 9.13 -1.91
CA ALA A 182 12.90 9.17 -1.02
C ALA A 182 12.81 7.94 -0.10
N PHE A 183 13.54 6.86 -0.42
CA PHE A 183 13.51 5.59 0.27
C PHE A 183 14.72 5.44 1.21
N VAL A 184 14.58 4.60 2.22
CA VAL A 184 15.74 4.07 2.95
C VAL A 184 16.40 2.96 2.15
N ARG A 185 17.73 2.81 2.28
CA ARG A 185 18.43 1.63 1.78
C ARG A 185 17.83 0.41 2.51
N GLU A 186 17.66 -0.71 1.80
CA GLU A 186 17.05 -1.95 2.31
C GLU A 186 15.55 -1.87 2.65
N GLY A 187 14.85 -0.82 2.16
CA GLY A 187 13.40 -0.79 2.17
C GLY A 187 12.78 -1.93 1.34
N TYR A 188 11.46 -2.08 1.42
CA TYR A 188 10.71 -3.09 0.67
C TYR A 188 9.54 -2.49 -0.12
N VAL A 189 9.38 -2.95 -1.35
CA VAL A 189 8.17 -2.76 -2.15
C VAL A 189 7.50 -4.12 -2.33
N TRP A 190 6.40 -4.36 -1.63
CA TRP A 190 5.60 -5.59 -1.73
C TRP A 190 4.48 -5.39 -2.75
N SER A 191 4.61 -6.00 -3.92
CA SER A 191 3.56 -6.03 -4.94
C SER A 191 2.74 -7.30 -4.81
N PHE A 192 1.51 -7.16 -4.30
CA PHE A 192 0.50 -8.21 -4.36
C PHE A 192 -0.29 -8.19 -5.67
N ALA A 193 0.17 -7.42 -6.66
CA ALA A 193 -0.40 -7.42 -8.00
C ALA A 193 0.10 -8.62 -8.81
N CYS A 194 -0.79 -9.15 -9.67
CA CYS A 194 -0.49 -10.30 -10.50
C CYS A 194 0.75 -10.06 -11.38
N ARG A 195 1.63 -11.06 -11.48
CA ARG A 195 2.70 -11.15 -12.50
C ARG A 195 3.65 -9.95 -12.57
N THR A 196 3.76 -9.13 -11.51
CA THR A 196 4.67 -7.97 -11.51
C THR A 196 6.15 -8.39 -11.66
N GLY A 197 6.49 -9.61 -11.23
CA GLY A 197 7.82 -10.20 -11.38
C GLY A 197 8.13 -10.79 -12.77
N ILE A 198 7.17 -10.80 -13.69
CA ILE A 198 7.37 -11.27 -15.07
C ILE A 198 7.69 -10.06 -15.96
N GLY A 199 8.62 -10.27 -16.92
CA GLY A 199 8.93 -9.32 -17.98
C GLY A 199 7.73 -8.98 -18.87
N PRO A 200 7.88 -8.06 -19.85
CA PRO A 200 6.83 -7.82 -20.83
C PRO A 200 6.37 -9.11 -21.51
N GLU A 201 5.11 -9.21 -21.91
CA GLU A 201 4.64 -10.36 -22.70
C GLU A 201 5.34 -10.33 -24.05
N ASP A 202 6.28 -11.26 -24.28
CA ASP A 202 6.79 -11.59 -25.60
C ASP A 202 5.88 -12.63 -26.24
N THR A 203 5.47 -12.39 -27.48
CA THR A 203 4.65 -13.31 -28.28
C THR A 203 5.48 -14.42 -28.93
N SER A 204 6.79 -14.48 -28.68
CA SER A 204 7.67 -15.54 -29.19
C SER A 204 7.54 -16.84 -28.37
N ASP A 205 7.53 -17.99 -29.06
CA ASP A 205 7.34 -19.32 -28.45
C ASP A 205 8.45 -19.72 -27.45
N ILE A 206 9.56 -18.97 -27.41
CA ILE A 206 10.79 -19.31 -26.70
C ILE A 206 10.81 -18.79 -25.24
N GLU A 207 10.03 -17.74 -24.90
CA GLU A 207 10.04 -17.13 -23.56
C GLU A 207 9.15 -17.84 -22.50
N ILE A 208 8.38 -18.87 -22.87
CA ILE A 208 7.50 -19.62 -21.95
C ILE A 208 8.31 -20.20 -20.75
N PHE A 209 9.62 -20.39 -20.90
CA PHE A 209 10.49 -20.97 -19.88
C PHE A 209 11.36 -19.99 -19.08
N THR A 210 11.51 -18.73 -19.51
CA THR A 210 12.45 -17.79 -18.86
C THR A 210 11.77 -16.70 -18.03
N TRP A 211 10.47 -16.42 -18.28
CA TRP A 211 9.63 -15.42 -17.60
C TRP A 211 10.20 -13.98 -17.59
N ASN A 212 11.32 -13.78 -18.30
CA ASN A 212 12.12 -12.57 -18.41
C ASN A 212 12.14 -11.70 -17.14
N LYS A 213 12.51 -12.32 -16.00
CA LYS A 213 12.53 -11.66 -14.68
C LYS A 213 13.34 -10.36 -14.67
N ASP A 214 14.39 -10.29 -15.49
CA ASP A 214 15.30 -9.15 -15.58
C ASP A 214 14.66 -7.92 -16.25
N ALA A 215 13.72 -8.15 -17.17
CA ALA A 215 12.91 -7.12 -17.79
C ALA A 215 11.68 -6.74 -16.96
N SER A 216 11.35 -7.50 -15.90
CA SER A 216 10.17 -7.26 -15.07
C SER A 216 10.19 -5.91 -14.37
N LEU A 217 8.99 -5.36 -14.13
CA LEU A 217 8.85 -4.16 -13.32
C LEU A 217 9.44 -4.33 -11.92
N ALA A 218 9.29 -5.52 -11.32
CA ALA A 218 9.84 -5.80 -9.99
C ALA A 218 11.37 -5.63 -9.96
N GLN A 219 12.08 -6.21 -10.93
CA GLN A 219 13.53 -6.04 -11.03
C GLN A 219 13.92 -4.59 -11.36
N LYS A 220 13.17 -3.92 -12.24
CA LYS A 220 13.42 -2.51 -12.58
C LYS A 220 13.28 -1.59 -11.36
N LEU A 221 12.25 -1.79 -10.53
CA LEU A 221 12.05 -1.05 -9.28
C LEU A 221 13.17 -1.34 -8.27
N ALA A 222 13.54 -2.60 -8.08
CA ALA A 222 14.62 -2.96 -7.17
C ALA A 222 15.94 -2.27 -7.55
N ASN A 223 16.28 -2.28 -8.85
CA ASN A 223 17.46 -1.61 -9.37
C ASN A 223 17.39 -0.09 -9.21
N SER A 224 16.28 0.54 -9.61
CA SER A 224 16.18 2.00 -9.63
C SER A 224 16.09 2.62 -8.24
N LEU A 225 15.40 1.96 -7.31
CA LEU A 225 15.16 2.47 -5.96
C LEU A 225 16.22 2.04 -4.96
N ASN A 226 17.03 1.03 -5.29
CA ASN A 226 17.97 0.38 -4.38
C ASN A 226 17.28 -0.14 -3.11
N VAL A 227 16.14 -0.82 -3.33
CA VAL A 227 15.29 -1.46 -2.31
C VAL A 227 14.99 -2.89 -2.75
N HIS A 228 14.53 -3.73 -1.83
CA HIS A 228 14.00 -5.04 -2.20
C HIS A 228 12.61 -4.86 -2.78
N THR A 229 12.32 -5.51 -3.91
CA THR A 229 10.96 -5.60 -4.44
C THR A 229 10.49 -7.04 -4.34
N VAL A 230 9.35 -7.28 -3.72
CA VAL A 230 8.79 -8.61 -3.49
C VAL A 230 7.52 -8.74 -4.29
N ALA A 231 7.47 -9.67 -5.24
CA ALA A 231 6.38 -9.74 -6.20
C ALA A 231 6.03 -11.18 -6.57
N PHE A 232 4.76 -11.40 -6.92
CA PHE A 232 4.36 -12.64 -7.56
C PHE A 232 4.83 -12.69 -9.01
N LEU A 233 5.31 -13.88 -9.39
CA LEU A 233 5.47 -14.26 -10.80
C LEU A 233 4.15 -14.79 -11.36
N ARG A 234 3.27 -15.32 -10.52
CA ARG A 234 1.95 -15.81 -10.92
C ARG A 234 0.88 -14.73 -10.77
N ARG A 235 -0.34 -15.03 -11.23
CA ARG A 235 -1.55 -14.31 -10.84
C ARG A 235 -1.65 -14.37 -9.33
N SER A 236 -1.90 -13.23 -8.71
CA SER A 236 -2.27 -13.16 -7.31
C SER A 236 -3.66 -13.75 -7.12
N ASN A 237 -3.85 -14.46 -6.03
CA ASN A 237 -5.12 -15.08 -5.69
C ASN A 237 -5.65 -14.48 -4.38
N TYR A 238 -6.80 -13.83 -4.51
CA TYR A 238 -7.52 -13.16 -3.43
C TYR A 238 -8.77 -13.95 -2.98
N GLU A 239 -9.03 -15.15 -3.52
CA GLU A 239 -10.27 -15.92 -3.32
C GLU A 239 -10.56 -16.22 -1.84
N ASP A 240 -9.51 -16.35 -1.03
CA ASP A 240 -9.60 -16.70 0.38
C ASP A 240 -9.64 -15.46 1.31
N THR A 241 -9.74 -14.25 0.74
CA THR A 241 -9.75 -12.97 1.50
C THR A 241 -10.74 -13.01 2.66
N TRP A 242 -11.93 -13.59 2.44
CA TRP A 242 -13.01 -13.68 3.43
C TRP A 242 -13.08 -15.06 4.12
N GLY A 243 -11.97 -15.80 4.12
CA GLY A 243 -11.88 -17.18 4.58
C GLY A 243 -11.78 -18.16 3.43
N SER A 244 -11.04 -19.24 3.66
CA SER A 244 -10.83 -20.34 2.75
C SER A 244 -11.96 -21.38 2.81
N ARG A 245 -11.93 -22.33 1.87
CA ARG A 245 -12.81 -23.50 1.94
C ARG A 245 -12.58 -24.32 3.21
N PHE A 246 -11.32 -24.41 3.67
CA PHE A 246 -10.96 -25.12 4.89
C PHE A 246 -11.47 -24.40 6.14
N ASP A 247 -11.37 -23.07 6.21
CA ASP A 247 -11.91 -22.28 7.32
C ASP A 247 -13.42 -22.50 7.48
N ARG A 248 -14.15 -22.47 6.34
CA ARG A 248 -15.59 -22.75 6.32
C ARG A 248 -15.95 -24.19 6.66
N ALA A 249 -15.14 -25.16 6.24
CA ALA A 249 -15.35 -26.56 6.59
C ALA A 249 -15.10 -26.81 8.08
N GLY A 250 -14.04 -26.24 8.65
CA GLY A 250 -13.73 -26.30 10.07
C GLY A 250 -14.88 -25.78 10.94
N LEU A 251 -15.46 -24.64 10.56
CA LEU A 251 -16.63 -24.08 11.25
C LEU A 251 -17.84 -25.03 11.26
N LYS A 252 -18.10 -25.73 10.14
CA LYS A 252 -19.20 -26.71 10.04
C LYS A 252 -18.95 -27.94 10.90
N ILE A 253 -17.72 -28.46 10.90
CA ILE A 253 -17.33 -29.64 11.67
C ILE A 253 -17.47 -29.35 13.17
N LYS A 254 -16.94 -28.22 13.65
CA LYS A 254 -17.06 -27.84 15.06
C LYS A 254 -18.50 -27.69 15.50
N LYS A 255 -19.36 -27.10 14.65
CA LYS A 255 -20.81 -27.00 14.92
C LYS A 255 -21.49 -28.38 15.00
N TYR A 256 -21.09 -29.32 14.16
CA TYR A 256 -21.67 -30.68 14.15
C TYR A 256 -21.28 -31.50 15.39
N PHE A 257 -20.05 -31.32 15.89
CA PHE A 257 -19.53 -32.07 17.04
C PHE A 257 -19.59 -31.28 18.37
N GLU A 258 -20.30 -30.15 18.43
CA GLU A 258 -20.46 -29.31 19.64
C GLU A 258 -19.13 -28.95 20.34
N ILE A 259 -18.06 -28.78 19.56
CA ILE A 259 -16.73 -28.42 20.07
C ILE A 259 -16.76 -26.96 20.54
N ALA A 260 -16.07 -26.68 21.65
CA ALA A 260 -16.01 -25.36 22.29
C ALA A 260 -15.74 -24.20 21.30
N ASP A 261 -16.39 -23.07 21.58
CA ASP A 261 -16.62 -21.96 20.65
C ASP A 261 -15.51 -20.89 20.69
N ASP A 262 -14.26 -21.30 20.58
CA ASP A 262 -13.09 -20.40 20.60
C ASP A 262 -12.60 -19.96 19.21
N ASP A 263 -13.36 -20.26 18.15
CA ASP A 263 -12.92 -20.11 16.77
C ASP A 263 -12.83 -18.64 16.32
N ASP A 264 -11.60 -18.19 16.05
CA ASP A 264 -11.30 -16.87 15.49
C ASP A 264 -12.03 -16.63 14.16
N PHE A 265 -12.23 -17.66 13.34
CA PHE A 265 -12.96 -17.54 12.08
C PHE A 265 -14.45 -17.33 12.30
N LYS A 266 -15.04 -17.89 13.37
CA LYS A 266 -16.44 -17.63 13.73
C LYS A 266 -16.63 -16.18 14.16
N LYS A 267 -15.82 -15.69 15.09
CA LYS A 267 -15.85 -14.29 15.54
C LYS A 267 -15.66 -13.33 14.37
N TYR A 268 -14.76 -13.69 13.45
CA TYR A 268 -14.61 -12.97 12.19
C TYR A 268 -15.92 -12.95 11.39
N LYS A 269 -16.50 -14.13 11.11
CA LYS A 269 -17.72 -14.29 10.32
C LYS A 269 -18.93 -13.58 10.94
N ASP A 270 -19.02 -13.49 12.25
CA ASP A 270 -20.10 -12.82 12.99
C ASP A 270 -20.06 -11.29 12.82
N SER A 271 -18.91 -10.74 12.42
CA SER A 271 -18.76 -9.31 12.10
C SER A 271 -18.99 -8.98 10.62
N ASP A 272 -19.27 -9.98 9.77
CA ASP A 272 -19.58 -9.74 8.36
C ASP A 272 -20.83 -8.89 8.20
N LYS A 273 -20.81 -8.01 7.21
CA LYS A 273 -21.95 -7.22 6.80
C LYS A 273 -21.97 -7.00 5.29
N MET A 274 -23.12 -6.54 4.81
CA MET A 274 -23.30 -6.14 3.42
C MET A 274 -23.25 -4.62 3.33
N ILE A 275 -22.35 -4.09 2.51
CA ILE A 275 -22.30 -2.67 2.17
C ILE A 275 -23.10 -2.45 0.87
N ASP A 276 -23.86 -1.35 0.84
CA ASP A 276 -24.75 -0.99 -0.27
C ASP A 276 -25.70 -2.15 -0.67
N ASN A 277 -26.11 -2.97 0.31
CA ASN A 277 -26.97 -4.14 0.16
C ASN A 277 -26.48 -5.18 -0.87
N LYS A 278 -25.19 -5.13 -1.26
CA LYS A 278 -24.68 -5.91 -2.38
C LYS A 278 -23.27 -6.47 -2.16
N TYR A 279 -22.40 -5.75 -1.47
CA TYR A 279 -20.99 -6.08 -1.41
C TYR A 279 -20.61 -6.62 -0.04
N HIS A 280 -19.94 -7.78 -0.02
CA HIS A 280 -19.45 -8.40 1.21
C HIS A 280 -18.40 -7.49 1.86
N TRP A 281 -18.50 -7.29 3.16
CA TRP A 281 -17.52 -6.56 3.93
C TRP A 281 -17.33 -7.16 5.33
N ASN A 282 -16.09 -7.16 5.78
CA ASN A 282 -15.74 -7.44 7.17
C ASN A 282 -14.93 -6.27 7.75
N PRO A 283 -15.36 -5.63 8.85
CA PRO A 283 -14.64 -4.50 9.44
C PRO A 283 -13.29 -4.89 10.04
N LEU A 284 -13.03 -6.17 10.26
CA LEU A 284 -11.74 -6.67 10.74
C LEU A 284 -10.70 -6.86 9.61
N GLY A 285 -11.08 -6.55 8.37
CA GLY A 285 -10.22 -6.71 7.19
C GLY A 285 -10.24 -8.13 6.62
N ALA A 286 -9.21 -8.49 5.86
CA ALA A 286 -9.08 -9.82 5.29
C ALA A 286 -8.70 -10.87 6.36
N PHE A 287 -9.36 -12.03 6.32
CA PHE A 287 -9.03 -13.16 7.19
C PHE A 287 -7.72 -13.84 6.75
N ASN A 288 -7.59 -14.15 5.45
CA ASN A 288 -6.36 -14.70 4.88
C ASN A 288 -5.62 -13.68 4.02
N GLY A 289 -4.30 -13.81 3.96
CA GLY A 289 -3.46 -13.01 3.07
C GLY A 289 -3.58 -13.46 1.61
N VAL A 290 -3.04 -12.63 0.71
CA VAL A 290 -2.93 -12.96 -0.72
C VAL A 290 -1.93 -14.09 -0.92
N LYS A 291 -2.28 -15.05 -1.77
CA LYS A 291 -1.39 -16.17 -2.16
C LYS A 291 -1.12 -16.17 -3.66
N ALA A 292 -0.13 -16.93 -4.12
CA ALA A 292 0.02 -17.14 -5.56
C ALA A 292 -1.13 -18.03 -6.09
N GLY A 293 -1.61 -17.71 -7.27
CA GLY A 293 -2.46 -18.58 -8.06
C GLY A 293 -1.67 -19.66 -8.79
N SER A 294 -2.33 -20.31 -9.74
CA SER A 294 -1.77 -21.42 -10.51
C SER A 294 -1.25 -21.03 -11.90
N THR A 295 -1.42 -19.77 -12.31
CA THR A 295 -1.09 -19.31 -13.67
C THR A 295 -0.20 -18.07 -13.69
N PRO A 296 0.72 -17.94 -14.66
CA PRO A 296 1.12 -18.98 -15.61
C PRO A 296 1.73 -20.19 -14.89
N LYS A 297 1.71 -21.35 -15.56
CA LYS A 297 2.36 -22.57 -15.06
C LYS A 297 3.87 -22.39 -15.15
N GLY A 298 4.64 -22.95 -14.21
CA GLY A 298 6.10 -22.93 -14.23
C GLY A 298 6.74 -22.09 -13.11
N PRO A 299 6.47 -20.77 -12.99
CA PRO A 299 7.09 -19.96 -11.96
C PRO A 299 6.82 -20.45 -10.53
N PRO A 300 7.61 -20.08 -9.52
CA PRO A 300 7.36 -20.41 -8.11
C PRO A 300 5.97 -20.04 -7.57
N GLU A 301 5.53 -20.77 -6.53
CA GLU A 301 4.25 -20.58 -5.81
C GLU A 301 4.31 -19.50 -4.71
N GLY A 302 5.49 -18.97 -4.43
CA GLY A 302 5.68 -17.86 -3.50
C GLY A 302 5.92 -16.53 -4.20
N MET A 303 5.94 -15.46 -3.41
CA MET A 303 6.53 -14.21 -3.88
C MET A 303 8.04 -14.40 -4.04
N THR A 304 8.60 -13.76 -5.06
CA THR A 304 10.04 -13.72 -5.31
C THR A 304 10.59 -12.38 -4.84
N ILE A 305 11.75 -12.39 -4.19
CA ILE A 305 12.49 -11.19 -3.81
C ILE A 305 13.43 -10.80 -4.95
N PHE A 306 13.34 -9.55 -5.38
CA PHE A 306 14.20 -8.91 -6.36
C PHE A 306 15.06 -7.88 -5.63
N SER A 307 16.36 -7.98 -5.77
CA SER A 307 17.34 -7.05 -5.20
C SER A 307 18.07 -6.33 -6.32
N LYS A 308 18.68 -5.18 -6.00
CA LYS A 308 19.54 -4.48 -6.95
C LYS A 308 20.64 -5.44 -7.45
N LYS A 309 20.79 -5.56 -8.76
CA LYS A 309 21.94 -6.27 -9.35
C LYS A 309 23.18 -5.39 -9.24
N GLU A 310 24.30 -5.99 -8.89
CA GLU A 310 25.60 -5.33 -9.02
C GLU A 310 25.89 -5.16 -10.52
N ASP A 311 26.36 -3.98 -10.91
CA ASP A 311 26.78 -3.73 -12.28
C ASP A 311 28.10 -4.49 -12.48
N ASN A 312 28.08 -5.58 -13.25
CA ASN A 312 29.29 -6.31 -13.70
C ASN A 312 29.99 -5.53 -14.82
#